data_AF-A0A3Q3H173-F1
#
_entry.id   AF-A0A3Q3H173-F1
#
_cell.length_a   1.000
_cell.length_b   1.000
_cell.length_c   1.000
_cell.angle_alpha   90.00
_cell.angle_beta   90.00
_cell.angle_gamma   90.00
#
_symmetry.space_group_name_H-M   'P 1'
#
loop_
_entity.id
_entity.type
_entity.pdbx_description
1 polymer ?
#
loop_
_entity_poly.entity_id
_entity_poly.type
_entity_poly.pdbx_seq_one_letter_code
_entity_poly.pdbx_strand_id
1 'polypeptide(L)'
;MTSDVSTQYYAHLPEDEKQKKLSSCSRHRFLYIPPCTPENFWEVGFPSTQTCIDRGYVHEEKKPEARTRRRQPFNALFSPKRSHQDSDNSFSL
;
A
#
# COMPACT_ATOMS: atom_id res chain seq x y z
N MET A 1 -10.27 -38.55 -11.13
CA MET A 1 -10.46 -37.59 -12.24
C MET A 1 -11.40 -36.51 -11.73
N THR A 2 -10.87 -35.38 -11.29
CA THR A 2 -11.68 -34.25 -10.81
C THR A 2 -12.33 -33.58 -12.02
N SER A 3 -13.66 -33.65 -12.09
CA SER A 3 -14.44 -32.89 -13.07
C SER A 3 -14.14 -31.41 -12.92
N ASP A 4 -13.75 -30.74 -14.00
CA ASP A 4 -13.53 -29.31 -14.01
C ASP A 4 -14.88 -28.59 -13.82
N VAL A 5 -15.04 -27.86 -12.71
CA VAL A 5 -16.27 -27.13 -12.36
C VAL A 5 -16.71 -26.20 -13.50
N SER A 6 -15.75 -25.66 -14.25
CA SER A 6 -16.01 -24.81 -15.41
C SER A 6 -16.75 -25.55 -16.53
N THR A 7 -16.39 -26.82 -16.79
CA THR A 7 -17.07 -27.66 -17.80
C THR A 7 -18.50 -28.02 -17.41
N GLN A 8 -18.77 -28.18 -16.11
CA GLN A 8 -20.11 -28.46 -15.60
C GLN A 8 -21.01 -27.22 -15.61
N TYR A 9 -20.45 -26.04 -15.33
CA TYR A 9 -21.18 -24.77 -15.36
C TYR A 9 -21.67 -24.40 -16.77
N TYR A 10 -20.88 -24.68 -17.82
CA TYR A 10 -21.23 -24.38 -19.21
C TYR A 10 -21.91 -25.54 -19.97
N ALA A 11 -22.38 -26.58 -19.28
CA ALA A 11 -22.96 -27.77 -19.92
C ALA A 11 -24.24 -27.51 -20.75
N HIS A 12 -24.90 -26.37 -20.56
CA HIS A 12 -26.13 -25.98 -21.26
C HIS A 12 -25.87 -25.21 -22.57
N LEU A 13 -24.62 -24.85 -22.85
CA LEU A 13 -24.24 -24.13 -24.08
C LEU A 13 -23.82 -25.10 -25.18
N PRO A 14 -24.02 -24.73 -26.46
CA PRO A 14 -23.45 -25.49 -27.57
C PRO A 14 -21.92 -25.51 -27.48
N GLU A 15 -21.30 -26.58 -27.99
CA GLU A 15 -19.87 -26.87 -27.76
C GLU A 15 -18.95 -25.74 -28.25
N ASP A 16 -19.29 -25.09 -29.37
CA ASP A 16 -18.54 -23.95 -29.92
C ASP A 16 -18.52 -22.74 -28.96
N GLU A 17 -19.66 -22.40 -28.36
CA GLU A 17 -19.76 -21.28 -27.41
C GLU A 17 -19.09 -21.62 -26.08
N LYS A 18 -19.26 -22.86 -25.63
CA LYS A 18 -18.61 -23.39 -24.43
C LYS A 18 -17.09 -23.32 -24.55
N GLN A 19 -16.51 -23.76 -25.66
CA GLN A 19 -15.07 -23.66 -25.91
C GLN A 19 -14.60 -22.20 -25.92
N LYS A 20 -15.36 -21.30 -26.55
CA LYS A 20 -15.06 -19.86 -26.53
C LYS A 20 -15.06 -19.30 -25.10
N LYS A 21 -16.05 -19.65 -24.28
CA LYS A 21 -16.12 -19.23 -22.87
C LYS A 21 -14.93 -19.78 -22.07
N LEU A 22 -14.69 -21.08 -22.13
CA LEU A 22 -13.56 -21.74 -21.46
C LEU A 22 -12.22 -21.11 -21.83
N SER A 23 -12.00 -20.81 -23.11
CA SER A 23 -10.77 -20.16 -23.58
C SER A 23 -10.62 -18.70 -23.12
N SER A 24 -11.73 -18.01 -22.83
CA SER A 24 -11.76 -16.61 -22.40
C SER A 24 -11.77 -16.42 -20.87
N CYS A 25 -12.17 -17.44 -20.12
CA CYS A 25 -12.26 -17.41 -18.67
C CYS A 25 -10.86 -17.24 -18.03
N SER A 26 -10.79 -16.50 -16.92
CA SER A 26 -9.58 -16.37 -16.10
C SER A 26 -8.33 -15.80 -16.83
N ARG A 27 -8.49 -15.11 -17.96
CA ARG A 27 -7.35 -14.54 -18.71
C ARG A 27 -6.78 -13.25 -18.16
N HIS A 28 -7.38 -12.65 -17.13
CA HIS A 28 -6.98 -11.33 -16.63
C HIS A 28 -5.49 -11.28 -16.24
N ARG A 29 -4.99 -12.26 -15.49
CA ARG A 29 -3.56 -12.33 -15.11
C ARG A 29 -2.60 -12.57 -16.29
N PHE A 30 -3.09 -13.20 -17.36
CA PHE A 30 -2.31 -13.41 -18.58
C PHE A 30 -2.24 -12.14 -19.44
N LEU A 31 -3.35 -11.41 -19.56
CA LEU A 31 -3.42 -10.18 -20.36
C LEU A 31 -2.82 -8.98 -19.63
N TYR A 32 -3.01 -8.93 -18.32
CA TYR A 32 -2.53 -7.86 -17.45
C TYR A 32 -1.52 -8.47 -16.48
N ILE A 33 -0.35 -8.78 -17.01
CA ILE A 33 0.79 -9.20 -16.20
C ILE A 33 1.15 -8.00 -15.32
N PRO A 34 1.06 -8.12 -13.98
CA PRO A 34 1.50 -7.05 -13.11
C PRO A 34 2.98 -6.81 -13.39
N PRO A 35 3.42 -5.54 -13.44
CA PRO A 35 4.85 -5.25 -13.58
C PRO A 35 5.60 -5.99 -12.48
N CYS A 36 6.78 -6.50 -12.81
CA CYS A 36 7.65 -7.08 -11.80
C CYS A 36 7.85 -6.05 -10.68
N THR A 37 7.92 -6.55 -9.44
CA THR A 37 8.22 -5.71 -8.29
C THR A 37 9.55 -5.01 -8.56
N PRO A 38 9.62 -3.67 -8.44
CA PRO A 38 10.85 -2.93 -8.69
C PRO A 38 12.01 -3.48 -7.87
N GLU A 39 13.22 -3.28 -8.38
CA GLU A 39 14.43 -3.67 -7.66
C GLU A 39 14.43 -3.01 -6.28
N ASN A 40 14.79 -3.77 -5.25
CA ASN A 40 14.88 -3.33 -3.86
C ASN A 40 13.54 -2.98 -3.16
N PHE A 41 12.37 -3.14 -3.81
CA PHE A 41 11.08 -2.77 -3.21
C PHE A 41 10.72 -3.55 -1.93
N TRP A 42 11.13 -4.82 -1.86
CA TRP A 42 10.90 -5.69 -0.70
C TRP A 42 12.09 -5.80 0.26
N GLU A 43 13.08 -4.91 0.13
CA GLU A 43 14.17 -4.88 1.10
C GLU A 43 13.65 -4.46 2.47
N VAL A 44 13.99 -5.27 3.48
CA VAL A 44 13.57 -5.03 4.85
C VAL A 44 14.58 -4.10 5.51
N GLY A 45 14.32 -2.81 5.48
CA GLY A 45 15.15 -1.78 6.12
C GLY A 45 15.43 -0.59 5.23
N PHE A 46 16.04 0.44 5.80
CA PHE A 46 16.50 1.59 5.03
C PHE A 46 17.88 1.28 4.40
N PRO A 47 18.07 1.56 3.10
CA PRO A 47 19.38 1.45 2.48
C PRO A 47 20.39 2.36 3.18
N SER A 48 21.65 1.92 3.22
CA SER A 48 22.74 2.76 3.71
C SER A 48 22.91 3.99 2.83
N THR A 49 23.51 5.07 3.34
CA THR A 49 23.80 6.26 2.54
C THR A 49 24.60 5.93 1.27
N GLN A 50 25.58 5.03 1.36
CA GLN A 50 26.35 4.56 0.20
C GLN A 50 25.44 3.89 -0.83
N THR A 51 24.58 2.97 -0.37
CA THR A 51 23.61 2.28 -1.22
C THR A 51 22.62 3.26 -1.87
N CYS A 52 22.22 4.32 -1.16
CA CYS A 52 21.36 5.37 -1.71
C CYS A 52 22.05 6.15 -2.84
N ILE A 53 23.35 6.42 -2.71
CA ILE A 53 24.14 7.11 -3.75
C ILE A 53 24.31 6.19 -4.96
N ASP A 54 24.71 4.93 -4.74
CA ASP A 54 24.91 3.94 -5.82
C ASP A 54 23.62 3.69 -6.61
N ARG A 55 22.46 3.71 -5.95
CA ARG A 55 21.12 3.61 -6.56
C ARG A 55 20.62 4.91 -7.19
N GLY A 56 21.35 6.02 -7.01
CA GLY A 56 20.99 7.34 -7.54
C GLY A 56 19.86 8.04 -6.78
N TYR A 57 19.47 7.56 -5.59
CA TYR A 57 18.46 8.23 -4.74
C TYR A 57 18.96 9.57 -4.21
N VAL A 58 20.28 9.69 -4.02
CA VAL A 58 20.93 10.89 -3.50
C VAL A 58 22.03 11.31 -4.46
N HIS A 59 22.00 12.57 -4.88
CA HIS A 59 23.07 13.16 -5.69
C HIS A 59 23.95 14.03 -4.80
N GLU A 60 25.26 13.83 -4.85
CA GLU A 60 26.21 14.67 -4.13
C GLU A 60 26.38 16.02 -4.84
N GLU A 61 25.72 17.05 -4.31
CA GLU A 61 25.91 18.42 -4.77
C GLU A 61 27.23 19.00 -4.23
N LYS A 62 28.08 19.52 -5.13
CA LYS A 62 29.36 20.17 -4.76
C LYS A 62 29.17 21.44 -3.91
N LYS A 63 27.98 22.04 -3.91
CA LYS A 63 27.61 23.20 -3.11
C LYS A 63 26.24 22.95 -2.48
N PRO A 64 26.17 22.24 -1.34
CA PRO A 64 24.90 22.02 -0.67
C PRO A 64 24.32 23.37 -0.24
N GLU A 65 23.11 23.67 -0.72
CA GLU A 65 22.33 24.82 -0.25
C GLU A 65 22.19 24.75 1.29
N ALA A 66 22.43 25.87 1.97
CA ALA A 66 22.36 25.91 3.42
C ALA A 66 20.91 25.66 3.88
N ARG A 67 20.64 24.48 4.44
CA ARG A 67 19.30 24.15 4.96
C ARG A 67 18.92 25.12 6.07
N THR A 68 17.92 25.95 5.83
CA THR A 68 17.41 26.87 6.84
C THR A 68 16.80 26.08 7.99
N ARG A 69 17.45 26.09 9.16
CA ARG A 69 16.82 25.57 10.39
C ARG A 69 15.75 26.56 10.81
N ARG A 70 14.56 26.04 11.11
CA ARG A 70 13.49 26.82 11.72
C ARG A 70 14.03 27.37 13.06
N ARG A 71 14.19 28.69 13.14
CA ARG A 71 14.70 29.35 14.37
C ARG A 71 13.61 29.47 15.43
N GLN A 72 12.34 29.41 15.02
CA GLN A 72 11.19 29.56 15.90
C GLN A 72 10.59 28.19 16.27
N PRO A 73 10.25 27.97 17.55
CA PRO A 73 9.53 26.78 17.98
C PRO A 73 8.15 26.71 17.32
N PHE A 74 7.61 25.50 17.19
CA PHE A 74 6.25 25.29 16.68
C PHE A 74 5.23 25.73 17.73
N ASN A 75 4.45 26.76 17.42
CA ASN A 75 3.32 27.16 18.25
C ASN A 75 2.15 26.18 18.00
N ALA A 76 1.93 25.26 18.93
CA ALA A 76 0.73 24.42 18.91
C ALA A 76 -0.51 25.30 19.09
N LEU A 77 -1.47 25.19 18.16
CA LEU A 77 -2.72 25.97 18.18
C LEU A 77 -3.85 25.29 18.96
N PHE A 78 -3.56 24.16 19.61
CA PHE A 78 -4.59 23.37 20.27
C PHE A 78 -4.69 23.75 21.75
N SER A 79 -5.90 24.12 22.18
CA SER A 79 -6.21 24.36 23.59
C SER A 79 -6.22 23.03 24.36
N PRO A 80 -5.67 22.97 25.59
CA PRO A 80 -5.82 21.81 26.45
C PRO A 80 -7.30 21.47 26.64
N LYS A 81 -7.69 20.20 26.45
CA LYS A 81 -9.03 19.75 26.82
C LYS A 81 -9.20 19.96 28.33
N ARG A 82 -10.26 20.67 28.74
CA ARG A 82 -10.66 20.75 30.14
C ARG A 82 -10.91 19.31 30.62
N SER A 83 -10.16 18.86 31.62
CA SER A 83 -10.53 17.67 32.38
C SER A 83 -11.88 17.96 33.03
N HIS A 84 -12.94 17.29 32.60
CA HIS A 84 -14.13 17.16 33.44
C HIS A 84 -13.66 16.43 34.70
N GLN A 85 -13.51 17.18 35.80
CA GLN A 85 -13.59 16.59 37.11
C GLN A 85 -15.08 16.39 37.35
N ASP A 86 -15.55 15.17 37.12
CA ASP A 86 -16.86 14.74 37.61
C ASP A 86 -16.74 14.62 39.13
N SER A 87 -16.87 15.75 39.80
CA SER A 87 -17.11 15.83 41.22
C SER A 87 -18.49 16.43 41.41
N ASP A 88 -19.51 15.58 41.41
CA ASP A 88 -20.70 15.83 42.21
C ASP A 88 -21.20 14.54 42.85
N ASN A 89 -21.04 14.56 44.16
CA ASN A 89 -21.43 13.63 45.18
C ASN A 89 -22.94 13.78 45.47
N SER A 90 -23.75 12.72 45.43
CA SER A 90 -24.84 12.47 46.40
C SER A 90 -25.73 11.29 46.00
N PHE A 91 -25.68 10.21 46.79
CA PHE A 91 -26.89 9.70 47.42
C PHE A 91 -26.47 9.04 48.74
N SER A 92 -26.80 9.71 49.84
CA SER A 92 -26.72 9.18 51.19
C SER A 92 -28.10 8.62 51.56
N LEU A 93 -28.07 7.50 52.30
CA LEU A 93 -29.16 6.64 52.84
C LEU A 93 -29.63 5.52 51.90
#